data_AF-A0A3A4QNW7-F1
#
_entry.id   AF-A0A3A4QNW7-F1
#
_cell.length_a   1.000
_cell.length_b   1.000
_cell.length_c   1.000
_cell.angle_alpha   90.00
_cell.angle_beta   90.00
_cell.angle_gamma   90.00
#
_symmetry.space_group_name_H-M   'P 1'
#
loop_
_entity.id
_entity.type
_entity.pdbx_description
1 polymer ?
#
loop_
_entity_poly.entity_id
_entity_poly.type
_entity_poly.pdbx_seq_one_letter_code
_entity_poly.pdbx_strand_id
1 'polypeptide(L)'
;MIQMRKITEKYQPGTKPKIRNYTQGWISSMICAEGLKRAGRDLTPDTLVGAYETFKNFSTGDISGPVSYSKTDHKGGRTNRLYKTDIEKQTFIPITGFREPAFRD
;
A
#
# COMPACT_ATOMS: atom_id res chain seq x y z
N MET A 1 5.27 1.54 -7.46
CA MET A 1 4.16 1.58 -8.45
C MET A 1 4.33 0.74 -9.73
N ILE A 2 5.53 0.24 -10.06
CA ILE A 2 5.81 -0.37 -11.39
C ILE A 2 4.89 -1.56 -11.69
N GLN A 3 4.73 -2.48 -10.73
CA GLN A 3 3.92 -3.68 -10.94
C GLN A 3 2.43 -3.37 -11.16
N MET A 4 1.88 -2.40 -10.42
CA MET A 4 0.52 -1.90 -10.64
C MET A 4 0.36 -1.44 -12.09
N ARG A 5 1.23 -0.53 -12.55
CA ARG A 5 1.17 0.00 -13.93
C ARG A 5 1.31 -1.11 -14.97
N LYS A 6 2.23 -2.07 -14.78
CA LYS A 6 2.42 -3.21 -15.68
C LYS A 6 1.14 -4.07 -15.80
N ILE A 7 0.49 -4.36 -14.67
CA ILE A 7 -0.74 -5.15 -14.65
C ILE A 7 -1.90 -4.34 -15.24
N THR A 8 -2.02 -3.06 -14.91
CA THR A 8 -3.04 -2.18 -15.50
C THR A 8 -2.91 -2.15 -17.02
N GLU A 9 -1.71 -1.99 -17.57
CA GLU A 9 -1.49 -1.96 -19.02
C GLU A 9 -1.84 -3.30 -19.68
N LYS A 10 -1.49 -4.43 -19.04
CA LYS A 10 -1.83 -5.76 -19.56
C LYS A 10 -3.34 -5.97 -19.70
N TYR A 11 -4.12 -5.56 -18.70
CA TYR A 11 -5.56 -5.85 -18.65
C TYR A 11 -6.44 -4.70 -19.13
N GLN A 12 -5.91 -3.48 -19.18
CA GLN A 12 -6.60 -2.30 -19.68
C GLN A 12 -5.61 -1.39 -20.44
N PRO A 13 -5.20 -1.78 -21.67
CA PRO A 13 -4.22 -1.03 -22.46
C PRO A 13 -4.66 0.41 -22.73
N GLY A 14 -3.69 1.32 -22.84
CA GLY A 14 -3.97 2.74 -23.14
C GLY A 14 -4.68 3.49 -22.00
N THR A 15 -4.66 2.94 -20.79
CA THR A 15 -5.24 3.56 -19.61
C THR A 15 -4.50 4.86 -19.26
N LYS A 16 -5.24 5.98 -19.23
CA LYS A 16 -4.74 7.24 -18.66
C LYS A 16 -4.42 7.09 -17.17
N PRO A 17 -3.52 7.94 -16.60
CA PRO A 17 -3.22 7.93 -15.17
C PRO A 17 -4.51 7.88 -14.34
N LYS A 18 -4.66 6.81 -13.54
CA LYS A 18 -5.86 6.61 -12.72
C LYS A 18 -5.82 7.53 -11.51
N ILE A 19 -7.02 7.92 -11.06
CA ILE A 19 -7.20 8.74 -9.85
C ILE A 19 -6.72 8.01 -8.59
N ARG A 20 -6.50 8.77 -7.51
CA ARG A 20 -6.03 8.31 -6.19
C ARG A 20 -6.73 7.05 -5.67
N ASN A 21 -8.04 6.91 -5.90
CA ASN A 21 -8.84 5.78 -5.43
C ASN A 21 -8.42 4.44 -6.05
N TYR A 22 -7.93 4.45 -7.30
CA TYR A 22 -7.42 3.25 -7.95
C TYR A 22 -6.18 2.72 -7.22
N THR A 23 -5.24 3.61 -6.91
CA THR A 23 -4.02 3.27 -6.17
C THR A 23 -4.33 2.78 -4.77
N GLN A 24 -5.32 3.39 -4.09
CA GLN A 24 -5.77 2.93 -2.77
C GLN A 24 -6.39 1.52 -2.85
N GLY A 25 -7.29 1.28 -3.80
CA GLY A 25 -7.89 -0.04 -4.02
C GLY A 25 -6.83 -1.10 -4.27
N TRP A 26 -5.84 -0.80 -5.11
CA TRP A 26 -4.71 -1.69 -5.38
C TRP A 26 -3.95 -2.10 -4.11
N ILE A 27 -3.59 -1.14 -3.25
CA ILE A 27 -2.86 -1.42 -2.01
C ILE A 27 -3.73 -2.26 -1.06
N SER A 28 -4.99 -1.87 -0.85
CA SER A 28 -5.90 -2.60 0.04
C SER A 28 -6.09 -4.05 -0.41
N SER A 29 -6.30 -4.27 -1.72
CA SER A 29 -6.42 -5.62 -2.28
C SER A 29 -5.12 -6.42 -2.19
N MET A 30 -3.96 -5.78 -2.38
CA MET A 30 -2.66 -6.44 -2.21
C MET A 30 -2.46 -6.94 -0.76
N ILE A 31 -2.73 -6.08 0.23
CA ILE A 31 -2.60 -6.44 1.65
C ILE A 31 -3.59 -7.55 1.99
N CYS A 32 -4.84 -7.45 1.52
CA CYS A 32 -5.86 -8.48 1.74
C CYS A 32 -5.44 -9.83 1.14
N ALA A 33 -4.99 -9.84 -0.11
CA ALA A 33 -4.55 -11.07 -0.78
C ALA A 33 -3.38 -11.74 -0.04
N GLU A 34 -2.42 -10.96 0.45
CA GLU A 34 -1.32 -11.49 1.25
C GLU A 34 -1.80 -12.00 2.63
N GLY A 35 -2.75 -11.31 3.27
CA GLY A 35 -3.35 -11.75 4.53
C GLY A 35 -4.06 -13.10 4.38
N LEU A 36 -4.90 -13.23 3.35
CA LEU A 36 -5.58 -14.48 3.01
C LEU A 36 -4.58 -15.61 2.71
N LYS A 37 -3.51 -15.31 1.96
CA LYS A 37 -2.46 -16.28 1.65
C LYS A 37 -1.77 -16.80 2.91
N ARG A 38 -1.51 -15.92 3.88
CA ARG A 38 -0.86 -16.28 5.16
C ARG A 38 -1.78 -17.02 6.12
N ALA A 39 -3.08 -16.70 6.12
CA ALA A 39 -4.08 -17.40 6.91
C ALA A 39 -4.22 -18.87 6.50
N GLY A 40 -3.94 -19.18 5.23
CA GLY A 40 -3.97 -20.54 4.72
C GLY A 40 -5.40 -21.05 4.48
N ARG A 41 -5.57 -22.38 4.51
CA ARG A 41 -6.84 -23.02 4.13
C ARG A 41 -7.91 -22.99 5.21
N ASP A 42 -7.51 -22.94 6.48
CA ASP A 42 -8.43 -22.79 7.61
C ASP A 42 -8.73 -21.32 7.84
N LEU A 43 -9.51 -20.74 6.93
CA LEU A 43 -9.80 -19.31 6.92
C LEU A 43 -10.98 -19.00 7.83
N THR A 44 -10.69 -18.36 8.96
CA THR A 44 -11.65 -17.80 9.91
C THR A 44 -11.26 -16.34 10.20
N PRO A 45 -12.13 -15.54 10.84
CA PRO A 45 -11.76 -14.20 11.28
C PRO A 45 -10.50 -14.19 12.15
N ASP A 46 -10.37 -15.14 13.08
CA ASP A 46 -9.24 -15.21 14.01
C ASP A 46 -7.94 -15.61 13.30
N THR A 47 -7.98 -16.58 12.38
CA THR A 47 -6.79 -16.96 11.61
C THR A 47 -6.37 -15.86 10.64
N LEU A 48 -7.32 -15.08 10.10
CA LEU A 48 -7.03 -13.92 9.26
C LEU A 48 -6.41 -12.77 10.06
N VAL A 49 -6.93 -12.45 11.25
CA VAL A 49 -6.34 -11.44 12.15
C VAL A 49 -4.93 -11.86 12.53
N GLY A 50 -4.74 -13.11 12.98
CA GLY A 50 -3.42 -13.65 13.29
C GLY A 50 -2.46 -13.57 12.10
N ALA A 51 -2.94 -13.83 10.88
CA ALA A 51 -2.17 -13.68 9.67
C ALA A 51 -1.75 -12.23 9.40
N TYR A 52 -2.63 -11.25 9.60
CA TYR A 52 -2.28 -9.84 9.47
C TYR A 52 -1.21 -9.43 10.49
N GLU A 53 -1.30 -9.87 11.74
CA GLU A 53 -0.31 -9.55 12.79
C GLU A 53 1.11 -10.05 12.48
N THR A 54 1.27 -11.01 11.54
CA THR A 54 2.57 -11.45 11.03
C THR A 54 3.22 -10.46 10.05
N PHE A 55 2.51 -9.43 9.59
CA PHE A 55 3.07 -8.45 8.67
C PHE A 55 4.17 -7.66 9.38
N LYS A 56 5.40 -7.82 8.91
CA LYS A 56 6.56 -7.04 9.32
C LYS A 56 7.21 -6.46 8.08
N ASN A 57 7.19 -5.14 7.98
CA ASN A 57 7.77 -4.38 6.88
C ASN A 57 7.35 -4.88 5.48
N PHE A 58 6.09 -5.30 5.34
CA PHE A 58 5.56 -5.81 4.08
C PHE A 58 5.64 -4.72 2.99
N SER A 59 6.35 -5.02 1.90
CA SER A 59 6.54 -4.08 0.80
C SER A 59 5.30 -3.99 -0.06
N THR A 60 4.85 -2.76 -0.32
CA THR A 60 3.77 -2.49 -1.29
C THR A 60 4.31 -2.15 -2.68
N GLY A 61 5.61 -2.38 -2.92
CA GLY A 61 6.26 -2.09 -4.19
C GLY A 61 6.35 -0.60 -4.48
N ASP A 62 6.70 0.21 -3.49
CA ASP A 62 6.85 1.68 -3.57
C ASP A 62 5.56 2.40 -4.00
N ILE A 63 4.41 1.95 -3.48
CA ILE A 63 3.12 2.67 -3.62
C ILE A 63 2.80 3.41 -2.33
N SER A 64 3.05 2.76 -1.19
CA SER A 64 3.05 3.33 0.16
C SER A 64 4.37 3.00 0.86
N GLY A 65 4.53 3.50 2.08
CA GLY A 65 5.52 2.94 3.00
C GLY A 65 5.23 1.47 3.32
N PRO A 66 6.20 0.77 3.95
CA PRO A 66 6.02 -0.62 4.33
C PRO A 66 4.87 -0.78 5.33
N VAL A 67 4.21 -1.93 5.26
CA VAL A 67 3.04 -2.25 6.10
C VAL A 67 3.45 -3.20 7.22
N SER A 68 3.13 -2.83 8.45
CA SER A 68 3.33 -3.65 9.64
C SER A 68 2.10 -3.64 10.52
N TYR A 69 1.72 -4.80 11.04
CA TYR A 69 0.68 -4.93 12.06
C TYR A 69 1.24 -5.65 13.29
N SER A 70 0.57 -5.51 14.42
CA SER A 70 0.84 -6.28 15.63
C SER A 70 -0.42 -6.40 16.48
N LYS A 71 -0.41 -7.27 17.48
CA LYS A 71 -1.51 -7.47 18.44
C LYS A 71 -2.03 -6.18 19.09
N THR A 72 -1.17 -5.18 19.23
CA THR A 72 -1.49 -3.92 19.91
C THR A 72 -1.53 -2.73 18.96
N ASP A 73 -1.32 -2.95 17.67
CA ASP A 73 -1.28 -1.88 16.68
C ASP A 73 -1.69 -2.35 15.29
N HIS A 74 -2.89 -1.92 14.90
CA HIS A 74 -3.49 -2.20 13.61
C HIS A 74 -3.35 -1.04 12.61
N LYS A 75 -2.54 -0.02 12.94
CA LYS A 75 -2.20 1.06 12.00
C LYS A 75 -1.08 0.60 11.07
N GLY A 76 -1.49 0.01 9.95
CA GLY A 76 -0.59 -0.64 9.00
C GLY A 76 0.59 0.23 8.52
N GLY A 77 0.37 1.53 8.33
CA GLY A 77 1.39 2.47 7.85
C GLY A 77 1.65 3.62 8.81
N ARG A 78 2.93 3.88 9.10
CA ARG A 78 3.38 5.04 9.90
C ARG A 78 4.09 6.13 9.09
N THR A 79 4.52 5.81 7.88
CA THR A 79 5.36 6.70 7.08
C THR A 79 4.59 7.34 5.94
N ASN A 80 4.89 8.60 5.66
CA ASN A 80 4.34 9.36 4.54
C ASN A 80 5.46 9.90 3.65
N ARG A 81 5.11 10.28 2.43
CA ARG A 81 5.99 10.97 1.49
C ARG A 81 5.42 12.35 1.21
N LEU A 82 6.28 13.37 1.20
CA LEU A 82 5.89 14.71 0.81
C LEU A 82 6.03 14.88 -0.70
N TYR A 83 5.07 15.61 -1.28
CA TYR A 83 5.02 15.87 -2.71
C TYR A 83 4.95 17.37 -2.96
N LYS A 84 5.63 17.80 -4.01
CA LYS A 84 5.45 19.11 -4.64
C LYS A 84 4.59 18.94 -5.88
N THR A 85 3.68 19.86 -6.12
CA THR A 85 2.92 19.92 -7.37
C THR A 85 3.79 20.49 -8.49
N ASP A 86 3.82 19.82 -9.64
CA ASP A 86 4.33 20.34 -10.91
C ASP A 86 3.12 20.72 -11.77
N ILE A 87 2.88 22.02 -11.91
CA ILE A 87 1.69 22.57 -12.58
C ILE A 87 1.76 22.34 -14.09
N GLU A 88 2.93 22.55 -14.69
CA GLU A 88 3.15 22.39 -16.14
C GLU A 88 2.90 20.94 -16.57
N LYS A 89 3.40 19.98 -15.78
CA LYS A 89 3.22 18.54 -16.05
C LYS A 89 1.95 17.96 -15.45
N GLN A 90 1.16 18.78 -14.75
CA GLN A 90 -0.08 18.39 -14.06
C GLN A 90 0.12 17.13 -13.19
N THR A 91 1.21 17.10 -12.41
CA THR A 91 1.60 15.91 -11.65
C THR A 91 2.17 16.25 -10.27
N PHE A 92 2.39 15.21 -9.46
CA PHE A 92 3.02 15.32 -8.15
C PHE A 92 4.42 14.72 -8.21
N ILE A 93 5.42 15.50 -7.78
CA ILE A 93 6.82 15.06 -7.70
C ILE A 93 7.15 14.79 -6.23
N PRO A 94 7.63 13.59 -5.87
CA PRO A 94 8.09 13.31 -4.53
C PRO A 94 9.31 14.17 -4.20
N ILE A 95 9.28 14.85 -3.05
CA ILE A 95 10.41 15.67 -2.55
C ILE A 95 11.12 15.02 -1.35
N THR A 96 10.61 13.89 -0.87
CA THR A 96 11.22 13.09 0.18
C THR A 96 11.11 11.60 -0.14
N GLY A 97 11.84 10.76 0.61
CA GLY A 97 11.47 9.36 0.80
C GLY A 97 10.28 9.20 1.76
N PHE A 98 9.93 7.96 2.11
CA PHE A 98 8.98 7.70 3.19
C PHE A 98 9.59 8.05 4.55
N ARG A 99 8.86 8.82 5.37
CA ARG A 99 9.29 9.29 6.69
C ARG A 99 8.15 9.22 7.69
N GLU A 100 8.43 8.91 8.94
CA GLU A 100 7.46 9.06 10.01
C GLU A 100 7.22 10.56 10.31
N PRO A 101 6.01 10.94 10.74
CA PRO A 101 5.78 12.26 11.32
C PRO A 101 6.70 12.51 12.52
N ALA A 102 7.16 13.76 12.68
CA ALA A 102 8.02 14.14 13.80
C ALA A 102 7.31 14.12 15.15
N PHE A 103 5.99 14.31 15.15
CA PHE A 103 5.15 14.23 16.34
C PHE A 103 4.72 12.79 16.56
N ARG A 104 4.94 12.29 17.77
CA ARG A 104 4.40 11.03 18.28
C ARG A 104 3.39 11.40 19.34
N ASP A 105 2.15 10.94 19.15
CA ASP A 105 1.12 10.99 20.20
C ASP A 105 1.54 10.09 21.37
#